data_AF-A0A959JX27-F1
#
_entry.id   AF-A0A959JX27-F1
#
_cell.length_a   1.000
_cell.length_b   1.000
_cell.length_c   1.000
_cell.angle_alpha   90.00
_cell.angle_beta   90.00
_cell.angle_gamma   90.00
#
_symmetry.space_group_name_H-M   'P 1'
#
loop_
_entity.id
_entity.type
_entity.pdbx_description
1 polymer ?
#
loop_
_entity_poly.entity_id
_entity_poly.type
_entity_poly.pdbx_seq_one_letter_code
_entity_poly.pdbx_strand_id
1 'polypeptide(L)'
;MRKYIILPVFFLMAFISCEKVDVPDPVEVSDTEPVFYSKLNIGDSQFNASAGIDDYIMDTGFEQDPASSSIKLFGYLRHKNCTVRDCSNSLKIVLGDRLLTNANFNIDQFLSGNTFSYAATYSRDSSIVRFKPVLPELTDATALTWRFNDEKEVHNQRILERVLNRRHNYQLRLSLNQHACQSSQLQTINLATGGCSSRIRISDRKAVVTSTGSPPFRYQWSNGLRDSVITLEAVAVSASKSLEVKVTDSKGCISEVSLGISPGSVDGQLCQTTFEYDSRLLQINNRENIAKVVYVEIVDNNGVAFRSDGFEQPRDAEFKIIEISDFENNTKGQRTKKIKAAIKCLLSAEDAPEKEIKLSGTVVFAVAYPD
;
A
#
# COMPACT_ATOMS: atom_id res chain seq x y z
N MET A 1 -57.05 -87.31 -55.08
CA MET A 1 -57.13 -86.60 -53.79
C MET A 1 -55.80 -86.71 -53.07
N ARG A 2 -55.35 -85.62 -52.44
CA ARG A 2 -54.10 -85.45 -51.66
C ARG A 2 -52.81 -85.43 -52.46
N LYS A 3 -51.81 -84.62 -52.14
CA LYS A 3 -51.62 -83.40 -51.31
C LYS A 3 -50.12 -83.06 -51.51
N TYR A 4 -49.81 -81.78 -51.50
CA TYR A 4 -48.44 -81.23 -51.43
C TYR A 4 -47.56 -81.89 -50.36
N ILE A 5 -46.25 -81.99 -50.63
CA ILE A 5 -45.21 -81.97 -49.59
C ILE A 5 -44.19 -80.89 -49.97
N ILE A 6 -43.77 -80.16 -48.94
CA ILE A 6 -43.22 -78.82 -48.89
C ILE A 6 -41.88 -78.89 -48.10
N LEU A 7 -40.92 -78.00 -48.46
CA LEU A 7 -39.75 -77.48 -47.71
C LEU A 7 -38.51 -78.38 -47.44
N PRO A 8 -37.33 -77.82 -47.07
CA PRO A 8 -36.85 -76.43 -47.19
C PRO A 8 -35.45 -76.27 -47.84
N VAL A 9 -35.24 -75.08 -48.44
CA VAL A 9 -33.94 -74.50 -48.79
C VAL A 9 -33.27 -73.97 -47.51
N PHE A 10 -32.08 -74.47 -47.19
CA PHE A 10 -31.25 -73.93 -46.10
C PHE A 10 -30.29 -72.90 -46.68
N PHE A 11 -30.62 -71.61 -46.50
CA PHE A 11 -29.81 -70.48 -46.90
C PHE A 11 -28.77 -70.21 -45.79
N LEU A 12 -27.50 -70.49 -46.07
CA LEU A 12 -26.39 -70.28 -45.15
C LEU A 12 -26.09 -68.76 -45.09
N MET A 13 -26.54 -68.08 -44.03
CA MET A 13 -26.16 -66.69 -43.77
C MET A 13 -24.72 -66.62 -43.27
N ALA A 14 -23.85 -65.94 -44.03
CA ALA A 14 -22.56 -65.48 -43.55
C ALA A 14 -22.77 -64.24 -42.67
N PHE A 15 -22.48 -64.36 -41.38
CA PHE A 15 -22.45 -63.24 -40.45
C PHE A 15 -21.21 -62.38 -40.72
N ILE A 16 -21.39 -61.27 -41.44
CA ILE A 16 -20.43 -60.17 -41.44
C ILE A 16 -20.62 -59.45 -40.10
N SER A 17 -19.61 -59.57 -39.24
CA SER A 17 -19.51 -58.83 -37.98
C SER A 17 -19.34 -57.34 -38.31
N CYS A 18 -20.37 -56.54 -38.04
CA CYS A 18 -20.22 -55.09 -37.94
C CYS A 18 -19.59 -54.78 -36.58
N GLU A 19 -18.34 -54.36 -36.60
CA GLU A 19 -17.72 -53.64 -35.49
C GLU A 19 -18.50 -52.34 -35.30
N LYS A 20 -19.06 -52.11 -34.11
CA LYS A 20 -19.71 -50.84 -33.80
C LYS A 20 -18.67 -49.75 -33.90
N VAL A 21 -18.90 -48.77 -34.77
CA VAL A 21 -18.20 -47.50 -34.70
C VAL A 21 -18.68 -46.84 -33.41
N ASP A 22 -17.83 -46.84 -32.39
CA ASP A 22 -18.03 -46.01 -31.22
C ASP A 22 -18.03 -44.56 -31.67
N VAL A 23 -19.23 -43.96 -31.70
CA VAL A 23 -19.38 -42.51 -31.76
C VAL A 23 -18.74 -42.01 -30.48
N PRO A 24 -17.67 -41.18 -30.52
CA PRO A 24 -17.14 -40.63 -29.30
C PRO A 24 -18.29 -39.91 -28.59
N ASP A 25 -18.49 -40.24 -27.31
CA ASP A 25 -19.37 -39.49 -26.42
C ASP A 25 -19.14 -38.00 -26.67
N PRO A 26 -20.20 -37.16 -26.67
CA PRO A 26 -20.01 -35.72 -26.81
C PRO A 26 -18.96 -35.33 -25.79
N VAL A 27 -17.84 -34.80 -26.28
CA VAL A 27 -16.76 -34.28 -25.45
C VAL A 27 -17.45 -33.38 -24.42
N GLU A 28 -17.52 -33.82 -23.17
CA GLU A 28 -17.82 -32.92 -22.08
C GLU A 28 -16.66 -31.92 -22.11
N VAL A 29 -16.90 -30.76 -22.73
CA VAL A 29 -15.99 -29.62 -22.66
C VAL A 29 -16.08 -29.10 -21.23
N SER A 30 -15.37 -29.80 -20.34
CA SER A 30 -15.02 -29.33 -19.01
C SER A 30 -13.58 -28.80 -19.09
N ASP A 31 -13.42 -27.58 -19.57
CA ASP A 31 -12.29 -26.67 -19.23
C ASP A 31 -12.38 -25.37 -20.05
N THR A 32 -13.50 -24.65 -19.95
CA THR A 32 -13.45 -23.22 -20.28
C THR A 32 -12.74 -22.53 -19.12
N GLU A 33 -11.61 -21.88 -19.37
CA GLU A 33 -10.99 -21.01 -18.36
C GLU A 33 -12.08 -20.13 -17.73
N PRO A 34 -12.11 -20.00 -16.39
CA PRO A 34 -13.13 -19.21 -15.72
C PRO A 34 -13.21 -17.82 -16.34
N VAL A 35 -14.43 -17.32 -16.57
CA VAL A 35 -14.62 -16.06 -17.33
C VAL A 35 -13.94 -14.88 -16.64
N PHE A 36 -13.93 -14.90 -15.31
CA PHE A 36 -13.28 -13.91 -14.45
C PHE A 36 -12.42 -14.61 -13.41
N TYR A 37 -11.17 -14.18 -13.28
CA TYR A 37 -10.21 -14.77 -12.35
C TYR A 37 -9.11 -13.79 -11.96
N SER A 38 -8.42 -14.08 -10.86
CA SER A 38 -7.16 -13.46 -10.47
C SER A 38 -6.04 -14.49 -10.47
N LYS A 39 -4.85 -14.07 -10.89
CA LYS A 39 -3.57 -14.77 -10.70
C LYS A 39 -2.58 -13.76 -10.16
N LEU A 40 -2.65 -13.51 -8.84
CA LEU A 40 -1.93 -12.43 -8.18
C LEU A 40 -0.97 -12.99 -7.13
N ASN A 41 0.24 -12.46 -7.11
CA ASN A 41 1.21 -12.64 -6.03
C ASN A 41 1.09 -11.46 -5.06
N ILE A 42 0.96 -11.76 -3.76
CA ILE A 42 0.83 -10.82 -2.65
C ILE A 42 1.98 -11.09 -1.67
N GLY A 43 3.06 -10.31 -1.77
CA GLY A 43 4.30 -10.62 -1.08
C GLY A 43 4.79 -12.02 -1.46
N ASP A 44 4.86 -12.92 -0.47
CA ASP A 44 5.24 -14.32 -0.66
C ASP A 44 4.03 -15.26 -0.85
N SER A 45 2.81 -14.73 -0.75
CA SER A 45 1.55 -15.46 -0.88
C SER A 45 0.91 -15.27 -2.26
N GLN A 46 -0.16 -16.01 -2.56
CA GLN A 46 -0.95 -15.86 -3.79
C GLN A 46 -2.43 -15.64 -3.50
N PHE A 47 -3.08 -14.85 -4.35
CA PHE A 47 -4.53 -14.71 -4.41
C PHE A 47 -5.02 -15.14 -5.78
N ASN A 48 -5.43 -16.41 -5.85
CA ASN A 48 -5.94 -17.05 -7.04
C ASN A 48 -7.40 -17.42 -6.79
N ALA A 49 -8.32 -16.59 -7.30
CA ALA A 49 -9.76 -16.80 -7.17
C ALA A 49 -10.41 -16.72 -8.54
N SER A 50 -11.50 -17.46 -8.73
CA SER A 50 -12.22 -17.54 -10.00
C SER A 50 -13.71 -17.48 -9.77
N ALA A 51 -14.40 -16.56 -10.43
CA ALA A 51 -15.86 -16.46 -10.30
C ALA A 51 -16.52 -17.75 -10.81
N GLY A 52 -17.47 -18.28 -10.03
CA GLY A 52 -18.13 -19.57 -10.28
C GLY A 52 -17.44 -20.77 -9.61
N ILE A 53 -16.27 -20.58 -8.99
CA ILE A 53 -15.54 -21.61 -8.23
C ILE A 53 -15.51 -21.19 -6.76
N ASP A 54 -15.69 -22.12 -5.82
CA ASP A 54 -15.65 -21.88 -4.37
C ASP A 54 -16.54 -20.70 -3.91
N ASP A 55 -17.75 -20.59 -4.46
CA ASP A 55 -18.72 -19.52 -4.20
C ASP A 55 -18.26 -18.09 -4.54
N TYR A 56 -17.15 -17.93 -5.26
CA TYR A 56 -16.74 -16.62 -5.76
C TYR A 56 -17.68 -16.11 -6.83
N ILE A 57 -17.98 -14.82 -6.77
CA ILE A 57 -18.74 -14.08 -7.78
C ILE A 57 -17.96 -12.84 -8.21
N MET A 58 -18.19 -12.40 -9.44
CA MET A 58 -17.77 -11.08 -9.92
C MET A 58 -18.94 -10.10 -9.75
N ASP A 59 -18.97 -9.39 -8.62
CA ASP A 59 -19.93 -8.31 -8.40
C ASP A 59 -19.42 -7.04 -9.08
N THR A 60 -20.30 -6.31 -9.74
CA THR A 60 -19.93 -5.15 -10.55
C THR A 60 -20.82 -3.96 -10.23
N GLY A 61 -20.28 -2.78 -10.43
CA GLY A 61 -21.04 -1.56 -10.22
C GLY A 61 -20.27 -0.33 -10.63
N PHE A 62 -20.92 0.81 -10.41
CA PHE A 62 -20.33 2.12 -10.51
C PHE A 62 -20.88 3.01 -9.41
N GLU A 63 -20.10 4.00 -9.01
CA GLU A 63 -20.41 4.99 -7.99
C GLU A 63 -20.14 6.38 -8.55
N GLN A 64 -20.97 7.34 -8.16
CA GLN A 64 -20.75 8.75 -8.46
C GLN A 64 -20.36 9.48 -7.17
N ASP A 65 -19.25 10.20 -7.19
CA ASP A 65 -18.84 11.04 -6.08
C ASP A 65 -19.80 12.24 -5.97
N PRO A 66 -20.51 12.41 -4.83
CA PRO A 66 -21.51 13.47 -4.69
C PRO A 66 -20.93 14.89 -4.75
N ALA A 67 -19.65 15.07 -4.41
CA ALA A 67 -19.00 16.38 -4.34
C ALA A 67 -18.37 16.77 -5.68
N SER A 68 -17.77 15.82 -6.40
CA SER A 68 -17.07 16.08 -7.66
C SER A 68 -17.85 15.65 -8.91
N SER A 69 -18.97 14.93 -8.75
CA SER A 69 -19.67 14.25 -9.84
C SER A 69 -18.81 13.25 -10.62
N SER A 70 -17.62 12.90 -10.14
CA SER A 70 -16.71 11.96 -10.80
C SER A 70 -17.26 10.53 -10.71
N ILE A 71 -17.00 9.74 -11.76
CA ILE A 71 -17.45 8.35 -11.84
C ILE A 71 -16.33 7.39 -11.47
N LYS A 72 -16.69 6.39 -10.68
CA LYS A 72 -15.87 5.21 -10.39
C LYS A 72 -16.60 3.97 -10.87
N LEU A 73 -15.93 3.12 -11.63
CA LEU A 73 -16.40 1.80 -12.04
C LEU A 73 -15.66 0.76 -11.19
N PHE A 74 -16.32 -0.31 -10.79
CA PHE A 74 -15.66 -1.35 -10.01
C PHE A 74 -16.07 -2.76 -10.43
N GLY A 75 -15.11 -3.67 -10.24
CA GLY A 75 -15.31 -5.10 -10.18
C GLY A 75 -14.85 -5.61 -8.83
N TYR A 76 -15.61 -6.54 -8.27
CA TYR A 76 -15.40 -7.07 -6.94
C TYR A 76 -15.52 -8.60 -6.95
N LEU A 77 -14.37 -9.26 -6.95
CA LEU A 77 -14.27 -10.70 -6.81
C LEU A 77 -14.34 -11.06 -5.32
N ARG A 78 -15.45 -11.65 -4.91
CA ARG A 78 -15.76 -11.97 -3.50
C ARG A 78 -16.63 -13.20 -3.39
N HIS A 79 -16.69 -13.81 -2.21
CA HIS A 79 -17.69 -14.84 -1.93
C HIS A 79 -19.12 -14.27 -1.99
N LYS A 80 -20.04 -15.06 -2.51
CA LYS A 80 -21.47 -14.73 -2.66
C LYS A 80 -22.11 -14.28 -1.34
N ASN A 81 -21.76 -14.95 -0.24
CA ASN A 81 -22.33 -14.71 1.09
C ASN A 81 -21.69 -13.55 1.84
N CYS A 82 -20.69 -12.87 1.27
CA CYS A 82 -20.16 -11.68 1.94
C CYS A 82 -21.25 -10.60 2.08
N THR A 83 -21.44 -10.14 3.31
CA THR A 83 -22.11 -8.88 3.64
C THR A 83 -21.08 -7.91 4.21
N VAL A 84 -21.33 -6.60 4.06
CA VAL A 84 -20.46 -5.40 4.25
C VAL A 84 -19.32 -5.43 5.30
N ARG A 85 -19.31 -6.35 6.28
CA ARG A 85 -18.27 -6.47 7.32
C ARG A 85 -17.42 -7.75 7.27
N ASP A 86 -17.72 -8.70 6.39
CA ASP A 86 -17.05 -10.00 6.33
C ASP A 86 -16.80 -10.44 4.88
N CYS A 87 -16.07 -9.61 4.15
CA CYS A 87 -15.56 -9.91 2.81
C CYS A 87 -14.11 -10.40 2.91
N SER A 88 -13.81 -11.26 3.88
CA SER A 88 -12.50 -11.89 3.97
C SER A 88 -12.16 -12.61 2.66
N ASN A 89 -10.88 -12.60 2.29
CA ASN A 89 -10.38 -13.21 1.06
C ASN A 89 -11.04 -12.68 -0.23
N SER A 90 -10.99 -11.37 -0.45
CA SER A 90 -11.64 -10.72 -1.60
C SER A 90 -10.75 -9.70 -2.29
N LEU A 91 -11.07 -9.39 -3.56
CA LEU A 91 -10.34 -8.45 -4.42
C LEU A 91 -11.31 -7.47 -5.07
N LYS A 92 -11.15 -6.18 -4.78
CA LYS A 92 -11.88 -5.09 -5.44
C LYS A 92 -10.91 -4.24 -6.27
N ILE A 93 -11.28 -3.99 -7.51
CA ILE A 93 -10.56 -3.09 -8.42
C ILE A 93 -11.50 -1.97 -8.80
N VAL A 94 -11.03 -0.73 -8.64
CA VAL A 94 -11.80 0.46 -8.94
C VAL A 94 -11.05 1.32 -9.94
N LEU A 95 -11.72 1.61 -11.05
CA LEU A 95 -11.27 2.52 -12.09
C LEU A 95 -12.06 3.82 -11.93
N GLY A 96 -11.39 4.96 -11.93
CA GLY A 96 -12.06 6.26 -11.86
C GLY A 96 -11.47 7.26 -12.83
N ASP A 97 -12.21 8.32 -13.10
CA ASP A 97 -11.68 9.49 -13.80
C ASP A 97 -12.04 10.77 -13.03
N ARG A 98 -11.03 11.56 -12.67
CA ARG A 98 -11.17 12.78 -11.85
C ARG A 98 -11.77 13.96 -12.63
N LEU A 99 -11.85 13.87 -13.97
CA LEU A 99 -12.35 14.92 -14.86
C LEU A 99 -13.67 14.54 -15.54
N LEU A 100 -13.98 13.25 -15.68
CA LEU A 100 -15.22 12.79 -16.30
C LEU A 100 -16.37 12.77 -15.28
N THR A 101 -17.49 13.38 -15.68
CA THR A 101 -18.76 13.37 -14.95
C THR A 101 -19.80 12.55 -15.70
N ASN A 102 -20.88 12.17 -15.01
CA ASN A 102 -21.95 11.34 -15.59
C ASN A 102 -22.61 11.93 -16.84
N ALA A 103 -22.70 13.26 -16.94
CA ALA A 103 -23.31 13.91 -18.10
C ALA A 103 -22.57 13.66 -19.43
N ASN A 104 -21.29 13.28 -19.38
CA ASN A 104 -20.44 13.07 -20.57
C ASN A 104 -19.72 11.71 -20.52
N PHE A 105 -20.25 10.73 -19.80
CA PHE A 105 -19.57 9.46 -19.63
C PHE A 105 -19.64 8.63 -20.93
N ASN A 106 -18.48 8.23 -21.43
CA ASN A 106 -18.37 7.29 -22.53
C ASN A 106 -17.38 6.19 -22.14
N ILE A 107 -17.84 4.95 -22.07
CA ILE A 107 -17.05 3.82 -21.58
C ILE A 107 -15.81 3.54 -22.44
N ASP A 108 -15.92 3.67 -23.76
CA ASP A 108 -14.80 3.39 -24.67
C ASP A 108 -13.72 4.48 -24.56
N GLN A 109 -14.13 5.74 -24.42
CA GLN A 109 -13.22 6.84 -24.10
C GLN A 109 -12.59 6.66 -22.71
N PHE A 110 -13.38 6.24 -21.71
CA PHE A 110 -12.90 6.00 -20.34
C PHE A 110 -11.85 4.88 -20.28
N LEU A 111 -12.00 3.81 -21.05
CA LEU A 111 -11.05 2.69 -21.08
C LEU A 111 -9.92 2.86 -22.12
N SER A 112 -9.99 3.87 -22.99
CA SER A 112 -8.95 4.15 -24.00
C SER A 112 -7.58 4.46 -23.39
N GLY A 113 -6.50 4.18 -24.13
CA GLY A 113 -5.12 4.47 -23.71
C GLY A 113 -4.49 3.41 -22.80
N ASN A 114 -5.26 2.39 -22.38
CA ASN A 114 -4.83 1.16 -21.71
C ASN A 114 -4.04 1.32 -20.39
N THR A 115 -3.79 2.52 -19.89
CA THR A 115 -3.02 2.77 -18.66
C THR A 115 -3.81 3.61 -17.68
N PHE A 116 -3.82 3.19 -16.42
CA PHE A 116 -4.34 3.96 -15.30
C PHE A 116 -3.19 4.24 -14.33
N SER A 117 -3.15 5.45 -13.77
CA SER A 117 -2.22 5.75 -12.68
C SER A 117 -2.85 5.35 -11.36
N TYR A 118 -2.06 4.83 -10.43
CA TYR A 118 -2.61 4.55 -9.11
C TYR A 118 -3.05 5.83 -8.42
N ALA A 119 -4.24 5.80 -7.85
CA ALA A 119 -4.79 6.91 -7.09
C ALA A 119 -3.89 7.16 -5.87
N ALA A 120 -3.01 8.16 -5.90
CA ALA A 120 -2.42 8.63 -4.66
C ALA A 120 -3.46 9.52 -3.95
N THR A 121 -4.01 9.04 -2.84
CA THR A 121 -4.77 9.88 -1.93
C THR A 121 -3.78 10.54 -0.98
N TYR A 122 -2.98 11.49 -1.49
CA TYR A 122 -2.41 12.43 -0.56
C TYR A 122 -3.57 13.19 0.05
N SER A 123 -3.83 12.98 1.33
CA SER A 123 -4.77 13.84 2.03
C SER A 123 -4.25 15.28 1.95
N ARG A 124 -5.12 16.29 1.95
CA ARG A 124 -4.72 17.68 2.23
C ARG A 124 -3.97 17.81 3.56
N ASP A 125 -4.06 16.78 4.38
CA ASP A 125 -3.36 16.59 5.63
C ASP A 125 -2.01 15.88 5.45
N SER A 126 -1.37 15.91 4.27
CA SER A 126 -0.02 15.35 4.06
C SER A 126 1.04 16.44 3.85
N SER A 127 2.24 16.20 4.35
CA SER A 127 3.40 17.10 4.22
C SER A 127 4.60 16.35 3.65
N ILE A 128 5.38 17.01 2.80
CA ILE A 128 6.74 16.57 2.51
C ILE A 128 7.59 16.96 3.71
N VAL A 129 8.31 16.00 4.26
CA VAL A 129 9.22 16.19 5.38
C VAL A 129 10.62 15.82 4.93
N ARG A 130 11.56 16.73 5.18
CA ARG A 130 12.97 16.59 4.82
C ARG A 130 13.78 16.54 6.10
N PHE A 131 14.37 15.38 6.38
CA PHE A 131 15.22 15.15 7.53
C PHE A 131 16.68 15.34 7.15
N LYS A 132 17.40 16.08 7.98
CA LYS A 132 18.80 16.40 7.80
C LYS A 132 19.59 16.03 9.08
N PRO A 133 20.64 15.22 8.96
CA PRO A 133 21.48 14.86 10.09
C PRO A 133 22.36 16.04 10.47
N VAL A 134 22.56 16.20 11.76
CA VAL A 134 23.55 17.08 12.38
C VAL A 134 24.64 16.16 12.90
N LEU A 135 25.72 16.09 12.13
CA LEU A 135 26.87 15.21 12.36
C LEU A 135 27.94 15.92 13.22
N PRO A 136 28.75 15.16 13.97
CA PRO A 136 29.97 15.69 14.56
C PRO A 136 31.00 16.02 13.46
N GLU A 137 31.84 17.04 13.70
CA GLU A 137 32.79 17.61 12.71
C GLU A 137 33.77 16.59 12.11
N LEU A 138 33.96 15.45 12.78
CA LEU A 138 34.98 14.44 12.48
C LEU A 138 34.47 13.25 11.65
N THR A 139 33.25 13.31 11.10
CA THR A 139 32.60 12.12 10.50
C THR A 139 32.23 12.29 9.03
N ASP A 140 32.73 11.36 8.22
CA ASP A 140 32.21 11.11 6.88
C ASP A 140 30.86 10.41 6.99
N ALA A 141 29.86 10.87 6.22
CA ALA A 141 28.47 10.42 6.28
C ALA A 141 28.23 8.95 5.81
N THR A 142 29.29 8.14 5.71
CA THR A 142 29.27 6.75 5.21
C THR A 142 28.90 5.71 6.27
N ALA A 143 28.58 6.15 7.48
CA ALA A 143 28.20 5.29 8.61
C ALA A 143 26.85 5.69 9.23
N LEU A 144 26.03 6.39 8.45
CA LEU A 144 24.71 6.85 8.85
C LEU A 144 23.64 5.84 8.50
N THR A 145 22.73 5.60 9.44
CA THR A 145 21.54 4.81 9.19
C THR A 145 20.31 5.55 9.67
N TRP A 146 19.32 5.65 8.80
CA TRP A 146 17.96 6.05 9.17
C TRP A 146 17.09 4.82 9.33
N ARG A 147 16.27 4.81 10.38
CA ARG A 147 15.19 3.84 10.54
C ARG A 147 13.91 4.59 10.86
N PHE A 148 12.94 4.45 9.98
CA PHE A 148 11.63 5.07 10.12
C PHE A 148 10.68 4.00 10.65
N ASN A 149 10.01 4.26 11.77
CA ASN A 149 9.24 3.29 12.55
C ASN A 149 10.02 1.95 12.68
N ASP A 150 9.40 0.85 12.28
CA ASP A 150 9.99 -0.49 12.23
C ASP A 150 10.37 -0.92 10.79
N GLU A 151 10.51 0.03 9.88
CA GLU A 151 10.95 -0.23 8.51
C GLU A 151 12.41 -0.71 8.42
N LYS A 152 12.78 -1.20 7.23
CA LYS A 152 14.16 -1.50 6.90
C LYS A 152 15.03 -0.25 6.94
N GLU A 153 16.24 -0.43 7.43
CA GLU A 153 17.25 0.62 7.52
C GLU A 153 17.63 1.20 6.14
N VAL A 154 17.72 2.53 6.10
CA VAL A 154 18.23 3.29 4.96
C VAL A 154 19.64 3.77 5.29
N HIS A 155 20.62 3.27 4.56
CA HIS A 155 22.03 3.52 4.84
C HIS A 155 22.58 4.67 3.99
N ASN A 156 23.52 5.41 4.55
CA ASN A 156 24.42 6.36 3.88
C ASN A 156 23.71 7.50 3.11
N GLN A 157 22.49 7.83 3.52
CA GLN A 157 21.72 8.92 2.93
C GLN A 157 21.82 10.17 3.81
N ARG A 158 22.41 11.25 3.28
CA ARG A 158 22.56 12.53 4.02
C ARG A 158 21.27 13.32 4.17
N ILE A 159 20.27 13.09 3.32
CA ILE A 159 18.97 13.77 3.40
C ILE A 159 17.91 12.73 3.16
N LEU A 160 17.05 12.49 4.15
CA LEU A 160 15.90 11.60 4.00
C LEU A 160 14.67 12.44 3.72
N GLU A 161 13.98 12.18 2.61
CA GLU A 161 12.71 12.85 2.29
C GLU A 161 11.58 11.81 2.35
N ARG A 162 10.45 12.19 2.96
CA ARG A 162 9.26 11.36 3.12
C ARG A 162 7.99 12.20 2.98
N VAL A 163 6.92 11.57 2.52
CA VAL A 163 5.57 12.16 2.56
C VAL A 163 4.85 11.58 3.77
N LEU A 164 4.49 12.44 4.72
CA LEU A 164 3.91 12.03 6.00
C LEU A 164 2.52 12.63 6.18
N ASN A 165 1.59 11.82 6.69
CA ASN A 165 0.25 12.26 7.07
C ASN A 165 0.29 12.95 8.43
N ARG A 166 -0.25 14.16 8.49
CA ARG A 166 -0.24 15.07 9.63
C ARG A 166 -1.09 14.60 10.81
N ARG A 167 -1.96 13.61 10.61
CA ARG A 167 -2.77 13.01 11.69
C ARG A 167 -2.07 11.87 12.41
N HIS A 168 -0.93 11.41 11.89
CA HIS A 168 -0.18 10.30 12.47
C HIS A 168 1.07 10.79 13.20
N ASN A 169 1.53 9.96 14.14
CA ASN A 169 2.83 10.09 14.79
C ASN A 169 3.78 9.08 14.15
N TYR A 170 5.01 9.50 13.92
CA TYR A 170 6.05 8.64 13.36
C TYR A 170 7.26 8.61 14.28
N GLN A 171 7.93 7.47 14.40
CA GLN A 171 9.19 7.37 15.10
C GLN A 171 10.33 7.38 14.09
N LEU A 172 11.29 8.28 14.21
CA LEU A 172 12.47 8.28 13.35
C LEU A 172 13.73 8.16 14.20
N ARG A 173 14.54 7.15 13.87
CA ARG A 173 15.86 6.94 14.45
C ARG A 173 16.94 7.30 13.43
N LEU A 174 17.86 8.16 13.83
CA LEU A 174 19.16 8.34 13.19
C LEU A 174 20.20 7.64 14.05
N SER A 175 21.01 6.79 13.43
CA SER A 175 22.15 6.12 14.06
C SER A 175 23.44 6.45 13.32
N LEU A 176 24.50 6.72 14.07
CA LEU A 176 25.87 6.86 13.61
C LEU A 176 26.71 5.77 14.28
N ASN A 177 27.38 4.93 13.48
CA ASN A 177 28.24 3.86 13.97
C ASN A 177 29.57 3.84 13.21
N GLN A 178 30.54 4.64 13.66
CA GLN A 178 31.83 4.80 13.00
C GLN A 178 32.98 4.64 14.00
N HIS A 179 33.82 3.60 13.85
CA HIS A 179 34.91 3.30 14.77
C HIS A 179 34.44 3.25 16.24
N ALA A 180 34.99 4.09 17.11
CA ALA A 180 34.59 4.22 18.52
C ALA A 180 33.38 5.17 18.73
N CYS A 181 32.86 5.80 17.67
CA CYS A 181 31.76 6.74 17.73
C CYS A 181 30.43 6.03 17.48
N GLN A 182 29.68 5.79 18.56
CA GLN A 182 28.30 5.29 18.49
C GLN A 182 27.35 6.28 19.14
N SER A 183 26.40 6.78 18.35
CA SER A 183 25.34 7.67 18.81
C SER A 183 24.06 7.42 18.04
N SER A 184 22.92 7.54 18.72
CA SER A 184 21.61 7.45 18.08
C SER A 184 20.63 8.45 18.67
N GLN A 185 19.87 9.12 17.80
CA GLN A 185 18.70 9.90 18.22
C GLN A 185 17.44 9.20 17.71
N LEU A 186 16.50 8.94 18.60
CA LEU A 186 15.12 8.59 18.28
C LEU A 186 14.23 9.80 18.56
N GLN A 187 13.34 10.15 17.64
CA GLN A 187 12.37 11.23 17.83
C GLN A 187 10.99 10.87 17.29
N THR A 188 9.95 11.25 18.05
CA THR A 188 8.57 11.21 17.56
C THR A 188 8.28 12.46 16.74
N ILE A 189 7.85 12.26 15.49
CA ILE A 189 7.48 13.28 14.51
C ILE A 189 5.95 13.38 14.50
N ASN A 190 5.45 14.56 14.88
CA ASN A 190 4.04 14.92 14.78
C ASN A 190 3.92 16.19 13.94
N LEU A 191 3.00 16.22 12.97
CA LEU A 191 2.84 17.34 12.04
C LEU A 191 1.45 18.00 12.11
N ALA A 192 0.65 17.65 13.14
CA ALA A 192 -0.73 18.13 13.28
C ALA A 192 -0.80 19.67 13.30
N THR A 193 0.12 20.32 14.00
CA THR A 193 0.18 21.77 14.20
C THR A 193 1.24 22.50 13.35
N GLY A 194 1.76 21.84 12.30
CA GLY A 194 2.84 22.36 11.46
C GLY A 194 4.23 21.81 11.81
N GLY A 195 4.30 20.92 12.81
CA GLY A 195 5.52 20.25 13.22
C GLY A 195 6.35 21.05 14.22
N CYS A 196 6.97 20.33 15.14
CA CYS A 196 7.96 20.85 16.08
C CYS A 196 9.06 19.82 16.22
N SER A 197 10.31 20.26 16.02
CA SER A 197 11.47 19.41 16.20
C SER A 197 12.21 19.83 17.44
N SER A 198 12.72 18.87 18.21
CA SER A 198 13.64 19.14 19.31
C SER A 198 14.91 18.34 19.13
N ARG A 199 16.04 18.93 19.53
CA ARG A 199 17.33 18.25 19.57
C ARG A 199 17.98 18.50 20.92
N ILE A 200 18.64 17.47 21.44
CA ILE A 200 19.50 17.58 22.61
C ILE A 200 20.92 17.81 22.09
N ARG A 201 21.71 18.70 22.69
CA ARG A 201 23.15 18.81 22.45
C ARG A 201 23.87 18.75 23.78
N ILE A 202 24.89 17.90 23.86
CA ILE A 202 25.69 17.76 25.08
C ILE A 202 27.03 18.46 24.90
N SER A 203 27.40 19.29 25.87
CA SER A 203 28.70 19.97 25.94
C SER A 203 28.97 20.33 27.39
N ASP A 204 30.22 20.17 27.85
CA ASP A 204 30.66 20.62 29.18
C ASP A 204 29.77 20.15 30.33
N ARG A 205 29.32 18.88 30.27
CA ARG A 205 28.37 18.27 31.22
C ARG A 205 27.01 18.98 31.32
N LYS A 206 26.59 19.65 30.26
CA LYS A 206 25.24 20.21 30.12
C LYS A 206 24.56 19.58 28.92
N ALA A 207 23.30 19.22 29.10
CA ALA A 207 22.40 18.88 27.99
C ALA A 207 21.53 20.12 27.71
N VAL A 208 21.60 20.60 26.47
CA VAL A 208 20.86 21.77 25.99
C VAL A 208 19.85 21.31 24.97
N VAL A 209 18.58 21.64 25.17
CA VAL A 209 17.51 21.38 24.21
C VAL A 209 17.31 22.60 23.33
N THR A 210 17.34 22.40 22.01
CA THR A 210 16.92 23.40 21.03
C THR A 210 15.66 22.89 20.34
N SER A 211 14.62 23.72 20.29
CA SER A 211 13.33 23.35 19.71
C SER A 211 12.86 24.35 18.66
N THR A 212 12.17 23.84 17.64
CA THR A 212 11.38 24.62 16.67
C THR A 212 9.89 24.48 16.98
N GLY A 213 9.06 25.40 16.47
CA GLY A 213 7.63 25.44 16.72
C GLY A 213 7.19 26.79 17.30
N SER A 214 6.06 26.81 18.02
CA SER A 214 5.50 28.04 18.58
C SER A 214 5.89 28.23 20.05
N PRO A 215 6.75 29.19 20.41
CA PRO A 215 7.06 29.47 21.82
C PRO A 215 5.82 30.00 22.58
N PRO A 216 5.79 29.94 23.93
CA PRO A 216 6.79 29.33 24.81
C PRO A 216 6.79 27.78 24.77
N PHE A 217 7.93 27.19 25.13
CA PHE A 217 8.12 25.73 25.20
C PHE A 217 8.11 25.23 26.65
N ARG A 218 7.52 24.05 26.88
CA ARG A 218 7.55 23.33 28.16
C ARG A 218 8.36 22.05 28.01
N TYR A 219 9.29 21.81 28.94
CA TYR A 219 10.18 20.66 28.92
C TYR A 219 9.81 19.69 30.05
N GLN A 220 9.91 18.40 29.77
CA GLN A 220 9.76 17.34 30.75
C GLN A 220 10.82 16.28 30.46
N TRP A 221 11.88 16.29 31.26
CA TRP A 221 12.93 15.27 31.21
C TRP A 221 12.50 14.02 31.98
N SER A 222 13.04 12.86 31.60
CA SER A 222 12.77 11.59 32.29
C SER A 222 13.18 11.59 33.77
N ASN A 223 14.14 12.42 34.16
CA ASN A 223 14.54 12.64 35.55
C ASN A 223 13.69 13.69 36.30
N GLY A 224 12.58 14.16 35.71
CA GLY A 224 11.64 15.09 36.32
C GLY A 224 12.00 16.57 36.21
N LEU A 225 13.17 16.92 35.66
CA LEU A 225 13.58 18.30 35.42
C LEU A 225 12.72 18.97 34.33
N ARG A 226 12.65 20.31 34.33
CA ARG A 226 11.75 21.09 33.47
C ARG A 226 12.41 22.25 32.71
N ASP A 227 13.72 22.41 32.83
CA ASP A 227 14.48 23.46 32.16
C ASP A 227 14.95 23.02 30.77
N SER A 228 15.17 23.98 29.86
CA SER A 228 15.78 23.73 28.54
C SER A 228 17.24 23.30 28.62
N VAL A 229 17.88 23.57 29.77
CA VAL A 229 19.27 23.21 30.06
C VAL A 229 19.32 22.46 31.37
N ILE A 230 19.89 21.25 31.36
CA ILE A 230 20.13 20.47 32.58
C ILE A 230 21.62 20.16 32.74
N THR A 231 22.07 20.03 33.99
CA THR A 231 23.43 19.60 34.29
C THR A 231 23.46 18.08 34.40
N LEU A 232 24.46 17.45 33.78
CA LEU A 232 24.67 16.01 33.79
C LEU A 232 25.70 15.64 34.86
N GLU A 233 25.39 14.64 35.68
CA GLU A 233 26.37 14.03 36.57
C GLU A 233 27.39 13.20 35.78
N ALA A 234 28.62 13.05 36.29
CA ALA A 234 29.69 12.32 35.60
C ALA A 234 29.32 10.84 35.29
N VAL A 235 28.46 10.25 36.11
CA VAL A 235 27.93 8.87 35.94
C VAL A 235 26.94 8.77 34.76
N ALA A 236 26.29 9.88 34.38
CA ALA A 236 25.34 9.90 33.26
C ALA A 236 26.02 9.91 31.88
N VAL A 237 27.30 10.33 31.81
CA VAL A 237 28.08 10.43 30.55
C VAL A 237 28.95 9.18 30.32
N SER A 238 29.27 8.43 31.37
CA SER A 238 30.17 7.26 31.34
C SER A 238 29.48 5.92 31.08
N ALA A 239 28.15 5.85 31.24
CA ALA A 239 27.34 4.69 30.89
C ALA A 239 26.58 4.95 29.59
N SER A 240 26.37 3.92 28.76
CA SER A 240 25.50 3.97 27.57
C SER A 240 24.03 4.21 27.96
N LYS A 241 23.71 5.43 28.40
CA LYS A 241 22.40 5.85 28.86
C LYS A 241 21.75 6.74 27.81
N SER A 242 20.43 6.60 27.67
CA SER A 242 19.61 7.53 26.90
C SER A 242 19.23 8.74 27.74
N LEU A 243 19.25 9.93 27.14
CA LEU A 243 18.60 11.12 27.66
C LEU A 243 17.27 11.31 26.96
N GLU A 244 16.20 11.47 27.74
CA GLU A 244 14.85 11.58 27.22
C GLU A 244 14.19 12.87 27.65
N VAL A 245 13.65 13.60 26.68
CA VAL A 245 12.91 14.84 26.92
C VAL A 245 11.67 14.89 26.04
N LYS A 246 10.55 15.25 26.67
CA LYS A 246 9.32 15.66 26.00
C LYS A 246 9.24 17.17 25.99
N VAL A 247 9.07 17.76 24.82
CA VAL A 247 8.89 19.20 24.62
C VAL A 247 7.50 19.46 24.07
N THR A 248 6.77 20.35 24.71
CA THR A 248 5.43 20.79 24.27
C THR A 248 5.46 22.27 23.97
N ASP A 249 5.06 22.65 22.76
CA ASP A 249 4.96 24.06 22.34
C ASP A 249 3.61 24.70 22.76
N SER A 250 3.44 26.00 22.49
CA SER A 250 2.23 26.74 22.89
C SER A 250 0.97 26.39 22.09
N LYS A 251 1.12 25.74 20.93
CA LYS A 251 0.03 25.25 20.08
C LYS A 251 -0.30 23.78 20.35
N GLY A 252 0.39 23.14 21.30
CA GLY A 252 0.18 21.74 21.65
C GLY A 252 0.93 20.75 20.75
N CYS A 253 1.90 21.21 19.95
CA CYS A 253 2.84 20.31 19.29
C CYS A 253 3.70 19.59 20.33
N ILE A 254 3.86 18.28 20.20
CA ILE A 254 4.67 17.45 21.10
C ILE A 254 5.84 16.85 20.32
N SER A 255 7.05 17.05 20.83
CA SER A 255 8.29 16.43 20.35
C SER A 255 8.91 15.61 21.49
N GLU A 256 9.04 14.30 21.28
CA GLU A 256 9.71 13.40 22.22
C GLU A 256 11.04 12.98 21.61
N VAL A 257 12.14 13.20 22.34
CA VAL A 257 13.50 12.92 21.88
C VAL A 257 14.17 11.99 22.88
N SER A 258 14.75 10.90 22.38
CA SER A 258 15.64 10.02 23.11
C SER A 258 17.01 10.03 22.44
N LEU A 259 18.03 10.52 23.15
CA LEU A 259 19.41 10.56 22.69
C LEU A 259 20.22 9.47 23.40
N GLY A 260 20.58 8.42 22.67
CA GLY A 260 21.56 7.43 23.09
C GLY A 260 22.98 7.88 22.73
N ILE A 261 23.85 7.91 23.73
CA ILE A 261 25.28 8.17 23.55
C ILE A 261 26.09 7.01 24.14
N SER A 262 27.16 6.63 23.45
CA SER A 262 28.21 5.79 24.03
C SER A 262 29.32 6.69 24.58
N PRO A 263 30.09 6.25 25.59
CA PRO A 263 31.21 7.02 26.15
C PRO A 263 32.39 7.23 25.18
N GLY A 264 32.26 6.87 23.90
CA GLY A 264 33.25 7.16 22.88
C GLY A 264 33.40 8.67 22.66
N SER A 265 34.61 9.20 22.91
CA SER A 265 35.00 10.54 22.49
C SER A 265 36.00 10.43 21.33
N VAL A 266 35.85 11.32 20.34
CA VAL A 266 36.85 11.49 19.28
C VAL A 266 37.51 12.83 19.54
N ASP A 267 38.83 12.83 19.72
CA ASP A 267 39.62 14.04 20.00
C ASP A 267 39.11 14.89 21.20
N GLY A 268 38.68 14.22 22.27
CA GLY A 268 38.15 14.88 23.47
C GLY A 268 36.72 15.42 23.35
N GLN A 269 36.10 15.33 22.17
CA GLN A 269 34.72 15.72 21.93
C GLN A 269 33.78 14.50 22.01
N LEU A 270 32.61 14.69 22.63
CA LEU A 270 31.58 13.65 22.69
C LEU A 270 31.08 13.31 21.28
N CYS A 271 31.07 12.01 20.95
CA CYS A 271 30.43 11.53 19.74
C CYS A 271 28.90 11.67 19.87
N GLN A 272 28.33 12.61 19.13
CA GLN A 272 26.89 12.82 19.14
C GLN A 272 26.36 13.09 17.74
N THR A 273 25.33 12.36 17.32
CA THR A 273 24.54 12.67 16.14
C THR A 273 23.14 13.08 16.53
N THR A 274 22.59 14.07 15.83
CA THR A 274 21.18 14.43 15.92
C THR A 274 20.60 14.67 14.53
N PHE A 275 19.33 15.02 14.43
CA PHE A 275 18.76 15.51 13.20
C PHE A 275 17.79 16.66 13.43
N GLU A 276 17.59 17.41 12.36
CA GLU A 276 16.54 18.41 12.24
C GLU A 276 15.65 18.04 11.05
N TYR A 277 14.43 18.56 11.06
CA TYR A 277 13.56 18.43 9.90
C TYR A 277 12.81 19.72 9.63
N ASP A 278 12.59 19.97 8.35
CA ASP A 278 11.62 20.92 7.86
C ASP A 278 10.45 20.16 7.22
N SER A 279 9.27 20.77 7.26
CA SER A 279 8.10 20.24 6.57
C SER A 279 7.43 21.32 5.77
N ARG A 280 6.91 20.94 4.61
CA ARG A 280 6.05 21.78 3.79
C ARG A 280 4.79 21.00 3.46
N LEU A 281 3.65 21.70 3.43
CA LEU A 281 2.42 21.11 2.95
C LEU A 281 2.67 20.57 1.55
N LEU A 282 2.24 19.33 1.31
CA LEU A 282 2.23 18.80 -0.03
C LEU A 282 1.16 19.57 -0.81
N GLN A 283 1.59 20.55 -1.59
CA GLN A 283 0.70 21.18 -2.54
C GLN A 283 0.50 20.18 -3.67
N ILE A 284 -0.64 19.50 -3.67
CA ILE A 284 -1.15 18.83 -4.86
C ILE A 284 -1.45 19.98 -5.82
N ASN A 285 -0.47 20.34 -6.64
CA ASN A 285 -0.74 21.14 -7.81
C ASN A 285 -1.76 20.32 -8.59
N ASN A 286 -3.01 20.79 -8.62
CA ASN A 286 -4.11 20.24 -9.41
C ASN A 286 -3.85 20.43 -10.92
N ARG A 287 -2.58 20.35 -11.33
CA ARG A 287 -2.04 20.74 -12.64
C ARG A 287 -1.01 19.73 -13.14
N GLU A 288 -1.25 18.44 -12.93
CA GLU A 288 -0.95 17.46 -13.98
C GLU A 288 -2.14 16.50 -14.13
N ASN A 289 -2.58 16.38 -15.38
CA ASN A 289 -3.76 15.68 -15.86
C ASN A 289 -3.67 14.16 -15.67
N ILE A 290 -3.67 13.68 -14.43
CA ILE A 290 -3.97 12.25 -14.18
C ILE A 290 -5.49 12.15 -14.07
N ALA A 291 -6.16 12.19 -15.23
CA ALA A 291 -7.60 12.03 -15.31
C ALA A 291 -7.97 10.62 -14.83
N LYS A 292 -7.33 9.58 -15.38
CA LYS A 292 -7.63 8.17 -15.13
C LYS A 292 -6.83 7.59 -13.96
N VAL A 293 -7.55 7.17 -12.93
CA VAL A 293 -6.99 6.61 -11.71
C VAL A 293 -7.48 5.19 -11.44
N VAL A 294 -6.62 4.36 -10.86
CA VAL A 294 -6.99 3.03 -10.37
C VAL A 294 -6.64 2.88 -8.90
N TYR A 295 -7.43 2.13 -8.16
CA TYR A 295 -6.95 1.53 -6.92
C TYR A 295 -7.39 0.08 -6.80
N VAL A 296 -6.60 -0.67 -6.05
CA VAL A 296 -6.83 -2.07 -5.74
C VAL A 296 -6.98 -2.19 -4.24
N GLU A 297 -7.99 -2.94 -3.81
CA GLU A 297 -8.22 -3.31 -2.43
C GLU A 297 -8.25 -4.84 -2.33
N ILE A 298 -7.51 -5.39 -1.37
CA ILE A 298 -7.55 -6.80 -1.01
C ILE A 298 -7.91 -6.90 0.46
N VAL A 299 -8.88 -7.75 0.78
CA VAL A 299 -9.18 -8.12 2.16
C VAL A 299 -8.63 -9.51 2.39
N ASP A 300 -7.74 -9.66 3.38
CA ASP A 300 -7.13 -10.95 3.70
C ASP A 300 -8.11 -11.92 4.39
N ASN A 301 -7.64 -13.13 4.72
CA ASN A 301 -8.45 -14.14 5.40
C ASN A 301 -8.87 -13.73 6.83
N ASN A 302 -8.25 -12.71 7.41
CA ASN A 302 -8.54 -12.19 8.74
C ASN A 302 -9.46 -10.96 8.69
N GLY A 303 -9.91 -10.54 7.50
CA GLY A 303 -10.75 -9.37 7.32
C GLY A 303 -10.00 -8.03 7.27
N VAL A 304 -8.66 -8.05 7.21
CA VAL A 304 -7.85 -6.82 7.14
C VAL A 304 -7.81 -6.33 5.70
N ALA A 305 -8.22 -5.08 5.47
CA ALA A 305 -8.19 -4.43 4.16
C ALA A 305 -6.83 -3.78 3.88
N PHE A 306 -6.25 -4.10 2.73
CA PHE A 306 -5.03 -3.52 2.20
C PHE A 306 -5.35 -2.79 0.90
N ARG A 307 -4.91 -1.54 0.77
CA ARG A 307 -5.27 -0.66 -0.36
C ARG A 307 -4.05 -0.06 -1.03
N SER A 308 -4.14 0.17 -2.33
CA SER A 308 -3.07 0.81 -3.12
C SER A 308 -3.15 2.34 -3.15
N ASP A 309 -4.18 2.96 -2.54
CA ASP A 309 -4.47 4.39 -2.68
C ASP A 309 -4.12 5.25 -1.45
N GLY A 310 -3.57 4.66 -0.39
CA GLY A 310 -3.18 5.38 0.83
C GLY A 310 -1.86 6.15 0.76
N PHE A 311 -1.07 5.98 -0.32
CA PHE A 311 0.31 6.46 -0.40
C PHE A 311 0.80 6.56 -1.86
N GLU A 312 2.02 7.07 -2.05
CA GLU A 312 2.65 7.17 -3.37
C GLU A 312 3.17 5.80 -3.82
N GLN A 313 2.73 5.37 -5.01
CA GLN A 313 3.22 4.14 -5.61
C GLN A 313 4.64 4.33 -6.19
N PRO A 314 5.48 3.29 -6.21
CA PRO A 314 6.82 3.38 -6.78
C PRO A 314 6.74 3.63 -8.30
N ARG A 315 7.81 4.20 -8.88
CA ARG A 315 7.86 4.57 -10.31
C ARG A 315 7.63 3.40 -11.26
N ASP A 316 7.86 2.18 -10.81
CA ASP A 316 7.69 0.95 -11.57
C ASP A 316 6.36 0.24 -11.29
N ALA A 317 5.44 0.87 -10.55
CA ALA A 317 4.06 0.44 -10.43
C ALA A 317 3.30 0.67 -11.74
N GLU A 318 2.45 -0.28 -12.11
CA GLU A 318 1.75 -0.28 -13.38
C GLU A 318 0.37 -0.94 -13.25
N PHE A 319 -0.65 -0.27 -13.80
CA PHE A 319 -1.92 -0.92 -14.14
C PHE A 319 -2.12 -0.78 -15.64
N LYS A 320 -2.05 -1.92 -16.33
CA LYS A 320 -2.10 -1.98 -17.79
C LYS A 320 -3.23 -2.89 -18.23
N ILE A 321 -4.19 -2.30 -18.94
CA ILE A 321 -5.22 -3.06 -19.63
C ILE A 321 -4.58 -3.77 -20.84
N ILE A 322 -4.80 -5.08 -20.92
CA ILE A 322 -4.33 -5.98 -21.96
C ILE A 322 -5.42 -6.20 -23.00
N GLU A 323 -6.66 -6.43 -22.55
CA GLU A 323 -7.79 -6.76 -23.41
C GLU A 323 -9.08 -6.18 -22.82
N ILE A 324 -9.98 -5.71 -23.68
CA ILE A 324 -11.32 -5.22 -23.33
C ILE A 324 -12.31 -5.83 -24.30
N SER A 325 -13.42 -6.34 -23.78
CA SER A 325 -14.57 -6.74 -24.59
C SER A 325 -15.88 -6.32 -23.92
N ASP A 326 -16.95 -6.22 -24.71
CA ASP A 326 -18.29 -6.20 -24.14
C ASP A 326 -18.56 -7.51 -23.40
N PHE A 327 -19.41 -7.44 -22.37
CA PHE A 327 -19.87 -8.61 -21.64
C PHE A 327 -21.37 -8.46 -21.29
N GLU A 328 -21.98 -9.57 -20.90
CA GLU A 328 -23.40 -9.62 -20.55
C GLU A 328 -23.76 -8.63 -19.43
N ASN A 329 -25.02 -8.22 -19.38
CA ASN A 329 -25.50 -7.35 -18.31
C ASN A 329 -25.38 -8.05 -16.95
N ASN A 330 -25.04 -7.29 -15.92
CA ASN A 330 -24.98 -7.83 -14.56
C ASN A 330 -26.39 -8.14 -14.02
N THR A 331 -26.47 -8.72 -12.81
CA THR A 331 -27.74 -9.09 -12.17
C THR A 331 -28.67 -7.92 -11.86
N LYS A 332 -28.17 -6.68 -11.95
CA LYS A 332 -28.94 -5.43 -11.81
C LYS A 332 -29.40 -4.88 -13.16
N GLY A 333 -29.14 -5.59 -14.27
CA GLY A 333 -29.45 -5.15 -15.63
C GLY A 333 -28.49 -4.11 -16.20
N GLN A 334 -27.37 -3.82 -15.53
CA GLN A 334 -26.41 -2.81 -15.96
C GLN A 334 -25.46 -3.40 -17.01
N ARG A 335 -25.11 -2.60 -18.03
CA ARG A 335 -24.13 -2.99 -19.05
C ARG A 335 -22.74 -3.14 -18.44
N THR A 336 -21.96 -4.10 -18.94
CA THR A 336 -20.62 -4.38 -18.41
C THR A 336 -19.55 -4.49 -19.50
N LYS A 337 -18.31 -4.19 -19.11
CA LYS A 337 -17.11 -4.49 -19.90
C LYS A 337 -16.30 -5.55 -19.17
N LYS A 338 -15.81 -6.56 -19.89
CA LYS A 338 -14.79 -7.50 -19.42
C LYS A 338 -13.41 -6.92 -19.72
N ILE A 339 -12.53 -6.95 -18.72
CA ILE A 339 -11.19 -6.35 -18.76
C ILE A 339 -10.18 -7.38 -18.30
N LYS A 340 -9.16 -7.64 -19.12
CA LYS A 340 -7.93 -8.32 -18.73
C LYS A 340 -6.87 -7.25 -18.45
N ALA A 341 -6.23 -7.30 -17.29
CA ALA A 341 -5.22 -6.32 -16.90
C ALA A 341 -4.02 -6.97 -16.19
N ALA A 342 -2.84 -6.39 -16.42
CA ALA A 342 -1.67 -6.59 -15.58
C ALA A 342 -1.66 -5.56 -14.45
N ILE A 343 -1.34 -6.02 -13.25
CA ILE A 343 -1.28 -5.22 -12.03
C ILE A 343 0.12 -5.34 -11.45
N LYS A 344 0.69 -4.21 -11.03
CA LYS A 344 1.90 -4.13 -10.22
C LYS A 344 1.82 -2.91 -9.32
N CYS A 345 1.73 -3.11 -8.01
CA CYS A 345 1.69 -2.03 -7.03
C CYS A 345 2.14 -2.50 -5.64
N LEU A 346 2.07 -1.58 -4.69
CA LEU A 346 2.15 -1.81 -3.27
C LEU A 346 0.75 -1.65 -2.65
N LEU A 347 0.47 -2.40 -1.60
CA LEU A 347 -0.73 -2.29 -0.78
C LEU A 347 -0.33 -2.00 0.67
N SER A 348 -1.11 -1.18 1.38
CA SER A 348 -0.93 -0.94 2.82
C SER A 348 -2.27 -1.03 3.55
N ALA A 349 -2.26 -1.47 4.80
CA ALA A 349 -3.47 -1.40 5.64
C ALA A 349 -3.68 0.04 6.15
N GLU A 350 -4.92 0.42 6.41
CA GLU A 350 -5.24 1.76 6.95
C GLU A 350 -4.62 1.98 8.33
N ASP A 351 -4.69 0.97 9.19
CA ASP A 351 -4.19 1.01 10.58
C ASP A 351 -2.68 0.68 10.70
N ALA A 352 -2.05 0.27 9.60
CA ALA A 352 -0.63 -0.07 9.53
C ALA A 352 -0.03 0.35 8.17
N PRO A 353 -0.01 1.66 7.85
CA PRO A 353 0.45 2.17 6.56
C PRO A 353 1.93 1.86 6.28
N GLU A 354 2.72 1.58 7.32
CA GLU A 354 4.13 1.21 7.25
C GLU A 354 4.40 -0.20 6.72
N LYS A 355 3.39 -1.08 6.70
CA LYS A 355 3.53 -2.45 6.20
C LYS A 355 3.04 -2.54 4.76
N GLU A 356 3.93 -2.17 3.84
CA GLU A 356 3.68 -2.28 2.40
C GLU A 356 3.89 -3.72 1.91
N ILE A 357 2.92 -4.23 1.15
CA ILE A 357 2.95 -5.56 0.55
C ILE A 357 2.94 -5.42 -0.96
N LYS A 358 3.88 -6.08 -1.64
CA LYS A 358 3.95 -6.08 -3.10
C LYS A 358 2.79 -6.88 -3.68
N LEU A 359 2.06 -6.28 -4.61
CA LEU A 359 1.06 -6.94 -5.44
C LEU A 359 1.55 -6.99 -6.89
N SER A 360 1.52 -8.16 -7.51
CA SER A 360 1.76 -8.27 -8.95
C SER A 360 1.03 -9.43 -9.58
N GLY A 361 0.63 -9.32 -10.85
CA GLY A 361 0.06 -10.44 -11.59
C GLY A 361 -0.95 -10.01 -12.64
N THR A 362 -1.84 -10.93 -12.99
CA THR A 362 -2.88 -10.71 -14.01
C THR A 362 -4.27 -10.95 -13.41
N VAL A 363 -5.22 -10.14 -13.84
CA VAL A 363 -6.63 -10.27 -13.48
C VAL A 363 -7.50 -10.19 -14.72
N VAL A 364 -8.59 -10.95 -14.73
CA VAL A 364 -9.71 -10.82 -15.66
C VAL A 364 -10.95 -10.52 -14.83
N PHE A 365 -11.48 -9.31 -14.97
CA PHE A 365 -12.61 -8.82 -14.18
C PHE A 365 -13.64 -8.11 -15.06
N ALA A 366 -14.79 -7.78 -14.50
CA ALA A 366 -15.78 -6.94 -15.15
C ALA A 366 -16.02 -5.65 -14.37
N VAL A 367 -16.45 -4.61 -15.08
CA VAL A 367 -16.96 -3.38 -14.48
C VAL A 367 -18.32 -3.06 -15.09
N ALA A 368 -19.25 -2.56 -14.28
CA ALA A 368 -20.49 -1.98 -14.78
C ALA A 368 -20.30 -0.48 -14.98
N TYR A 369 -21.10 0.12 -15.85
CA TYR A 369 -21.01 1.54 -16.17
C TYR A 369 -22.38 2.19 -16.41
N PRO A 370 -22.52 3.52 -16.18
CA PRO A 370 -23.77 4.22 -16.44
C PRO A 370 -24.06 4.31 -17.94
N ASP A 371 -25.34 4.36 -18.30
CA ASP A 371 -25.80 4.47 -19.68
C ASP A 371 -25.48 5.81 -20.35
#